data_AF-A0A1N6RNI2-F1
#
_entry.id   AF-A0A1N6RNI2-F1
#
_cell.length_a   1.000
_cell.length_b   1.000
_cell.length_c   1.000
_cell.angle_alpha   90.00
_cell.angle_beta   90.00
_cell.angle_gamma   90.00
#
_symmetry.space_group_name_H-M   'P 1'
#
loop_
_entity.id
_entity.type
_entity.pdbx_description
1 polymer ?
#
loop_
_entity_poly.entity_id
_entity_poly.type
_entity_poly.pdbx_seq_one_letter_code
_entity_poly.pdbx_strand_id
1 'polypeptide(L)'
;MRTNFVEVRSSRLLKNPLRLYGEYRRPDDKTMIRDVRAPYGETTTIRGDQVTIARAAKSPRTFSMSRAPQLAGMQASFGALLSGDERAIARDFTLTTTGTRAQWRMQMLPKQAALKQYVRDITLYGRGSELRCIETRAVKGEEVQRTLLASAARSVTAATTLDKLVMLCQQGS
;
A
#
# COMPACT_ATOMS: atom_id res chain seq x y z
N MET A 1 13.85 -9.53 0.67
CA MET A 1 12.48 -10.05 0.43
C MET A 1 11.85 -9.38 -0.79
N ARG A 2 10.97 -10.09 -1.52
CA ARG A 2 10.23 -9.60 -2.69
C ARG A 2 8.74 -9.89 -2.54
N THR A 3 7.87 -8.96 -2.95
CA THR A 3 6.41 -9.13 -2.85
C THR A 3 5.71 -8.48 -4.03
N ASN A 4 5.06 -9.30 -4.88
CA ASN A 4 4.23 -8.80 -5.96
C ASN A 4 3.09 -7.93 -5.41
N PHE A 5 2.73 -6.88 -6.16
CA PHE A 5 1.55 -6.10 -5.86
C PHE A 5 0.72 -5.81 -7.12
N VAL A 6 -0.59 -5.64 -6.91
CA VAL A 6 -1.47 -4.96 -7.84
C VAL A 6 -2.19 -3.85 -7.10
N GLU A 7 -2.00 -2.62 -7.52
CA GLU A 7 -2.64 -1.44 -6.94
C GLU A 7 -3.70 -0.89 -7.91
N VAL A 8 -4.88 -0.61 -7.38
CA VAL A 8 -6.01 -0.11 -8.13
C VAL A 8 -6.38 1.26 -7.59
N ARG A 9 -6.33 2.25 -8.48
CA ARG A 9 -6.73 3.63 -8.21
C ARG A 9 -7.97 3.94 -9.03
N SER A 10 -9.09 4.10 -8.34
CA SER A 10 -10.32 4.58 -8.96
C SER A 10 -10.37 6.11 -8.85
N SER A 11 -10.91 6.76 -9.86
CA SER A 11 -11.20 8.20 -9.83
C SER A 11 -12.41 8.45 -10.69
N ARG A 12 -13.32 9.34 -10.26
CA ARG A 12 -14.42 9.85 -11.10
C ARG A 12 -13.94 10.44 -12.45
N LEU A 13 -12.67 10.84 -12.53
CA LEU A 13 -12.06 11.40 -13.76
C LEU A 13 -11.56 10.32 -14.73
N LEU A 14 -11.46 9.06 -14.29
CA LEU A 14 -10.96 7.97 -15.12
C LEU A 14 -12.11 7.13 -15.67
N LYS A 15 -12.11 6.90 -16.99
CA LYS A 15 -13.08 5.99 -17.64
C LYS A 15 -12.96 4.55 -17.14
N ASN A 16 -11.74 4.13 -16.78
CA ASN A 16 -11.45 2.84 -16.16
C ASN A 16 -10.46 3.04 -15.02
N PRO A 17 -10.55 2.30 -13.89
CA PRO A 17 -9.58 2.38 -12.81
C PRO A 17 -8.16 2.14 -13.30
N LEU A 18 -7.21 2.97 -12.86
CA LEU A 18 -5.79 2.76 -13.14
C LEU A 18 -5.29 1.57 -12.32
N ARG A 19 -4.66 0.61 -13.00
CA ARG A 19 -4.06 -0.57 -12.37
C ARG A 19 -2.56 -0.53 -12.52
N LEU A 20 -1.86 -0.55 -11.39
CA LEU A 20 -0.41 -0.61 -11.32
C LEU A 20 0.02 -2.02 -10.92
N TYR A 21 0.94 -2.58 -11.69
CA TYR A 21 1.51 -3.90 -11.41
C TYR A 21 3.00 -3.75 -11.12
N GLY A 22 3.49 -4.49 -10.12
CA GLY A 22 4.86 -4.31 -9.72
C GLY A 22 5.33 -5.26 -8.63
N GLU A 23 6.43 -4.89 -7.99
CA GLU A 23 7.02 -5.60 -6.87
C GLU A 23 7.52 -4.62 -5.80
N TYR A 24 7.29 -4.95 -4.54
CA TYR A 24 8.03 -4.38 -3.43
C TYR A 24 9.29 -5.20 -3.17
N ARG A 25 10.42 -4.52 -3.00
CA ARG A 25 11.71 -5.11 -2.67
C ARG A 25 12.28 -4.50 -1.40
N ARG A 26 12.79 -5.36 -0.54
CA ARG A 26 13.50 -4.98 0.68
C ARG A 26 14.89 -5.61 0.64
N PRO A 27 15.91 -4.90 0.12
CA PRO A 27 17.27 -5.41 0.04
C PRO A 27 17.97 -5.42 1.41
N ASP A 28 17.58 -4.50 2.30
CA ASP A 28 18.04 -4.40 3.68
C ASP A 28 16.90 -3.86 4.57
N ASP A 29 17.08 -3.86 5.89
CA ASP A 29 16.03 -3.45 6.84
C ASP A 29 15.65 -1.98 6.76
N LYS A 30 16.48 -1.14 6.14
CA LYS A 30 16.33 0.32 6.09
C LYS A 30 15.77 0.82 4.75
N THR A 31 15.67 -0.05 3.75
CA THR A 31 15.36 0.33 2.37
C THR A 31 14.11 -0.38 1.88
N MET A 32 13.13 0.41 1.45
CA MET A 32 11.94 -0.07 0.76
C MET A 32 11.98 0.41 -0.68
N ILE A 33 11.81 -0.50 -1.63
CA ILE A 33 11.73 -0.17 -3.05
C ILE A 33 10.37 -0.62 -3.57
N ARG A 34 9.62 0.30 -4.15
CA ARG A 34 8.41 0.04 -4.92
C ARG A 34 8.74 0.16 -6.40
N ASP A 35 8.62 -0.95 -7.11
CA ASP A 35 8.99 -1.06 -8.52
C ASP A 35 7.73 -1.31 -9.35
N VAL A 36 7.20 -0.26 -9.96
CA VAL A 36 6.06 -0.32 -10.88
C VAL A 36 6.59 -0.71 -12.25
N ARG A 37 6.02 -1.79 -12.79
CA ARG A 37 6.40 -2.37 -14.10
C ARG A 37 5.35 -2.13 -15.18
N ALA A 38 4.09 -1.95 -14.79
CA ALA A 38 3.01 -1.61 -15.71
C ALA A 38 1.98 -0.68 -15.05
N PRO A 39 1.36 0.25 -15.81
CA PRO A 39 1.50 0.45 -17.25
C PRO A 39 2.70 1.32 -17.63
N TYR A 40 3.47 1.78 -16.66
CA TYR A 40 4.71 2.53 -16.85
C TYR A 40 5.78 2.04 -15.88
N GLY A 41 7.05 2.31 -16.22
CA GLY A 41 8.20 2.06 -15.34
C GLY A 41 8.40 3.19 -14.34
N GLU A 42 8.28 2.90 -13.05
CA GLU A 42 8.59 3.84 -11.96
C GLU A 42 9.17 3.10 -10.76
N THR A 43 10.34 3.54 -10.30
CA THR A 43 10.96 3.04 -9.07
C THR A 43 10.90 4.13 -8.01
N THR A 44 10.23 3.84 -6.90
CA THR A 44 10.29 4.66 -5.69
C THR A 44 11.13 3.94 -4.66
N THR A 45 12.25 4.54 -4.27
CA THR A 45 13.11 4.05 -3.20
C THR A 45 12.94 4.95 -1.99
N ILE A 46 12.68 4.35 -0.83
CA ILE A 46 12.73 5.06 0.44
C ILE A 46 13.79 4.45 1.34
N ARG A 47 14.61 5.32 1.92
CA ARG A 47 15.65 4.97 2.88
C ARG A 47 15.72 6.06 3.95
N GLY A 48 15.44 5.71 5.19
CA GLY A 48 15.35 6.69 6.28
C GLY A 48 14.27 7.74 6.01
N ASP A 49 14.67 9.02 5.99
CA ASP A 49 13.78 10.15 5.70
C ASP A 49 13.78 10.58 4.22
N GLN A 50 14.50 9.87 3.34
CA GLN A 50 14.64 10.27 1.93
C GLN A 50 13.81 9.40 1.00
N VAL A 51 13.13 10.05 0.06
CA VAL A 51 12.41 9.43 -1.06
C VAL A 51 13.11 9.79 -2.36
N THR A 52 13.40 8.78 -3.17
CA THR A 52 13.88 8.94 -4.53
C THR A 52 12.90 8.31 -5.50
N ILE A 53 12.41 9.08 -6.48
CA ILE A 53 11.53 8.59 -7.55
C ILE A 53 12.30 8.67 -8.87
N ALA A 54 12.43 7.53 -9.54
CA ALA A 54 13.00 7.39 -10.87
C ALA A 54 11.94 6.89 -11.86
N ARG A 55 11.88 7.50 -13.05
CA ARG A 55 11.00 7.11 -14.15
C ARG A 55 11.80 7.08 -15.44
N ALA A 56 11.38 6.26 -16.40
CA ALA A 56 11.97 6.28 -17.72
C ALA A 56 11.91 7.70 -18.32
N ALA A 57 13.00 8.13 -18.96
CA ALA A 57 13.15 9.43 -19.63
C ALA A 57 13.01 10.68 -18.72
N LYS A 58 13.15 10.56 -17.39
CA LYS A 58 13.18 11.71 -16.47
C LYS A 58 14.33 11.58 -15.48
N SER A 59 14.98 12.69 -15.16
CA SER A 59 15.94 12.74 -14.07
C SER A 59 15.28 12.31 -12.74
N PRO A 60 15.95 11.48 -11.92
CA PRO A 60 15.44 11.11 -10.61
C PRO A 60 15.16 12.35 -9.75
N ARG A 61 14.09 12.29 -8.95
CA ARG A 61 13.74 13.33 -7.99
C ARG A 61 13.92 12.80 -6.58
N THR A 62 14.69 13.51 -5.77
CA THR A 62 14.91 13.18 -4.36
C THR A 62 14.33 14.27 -3.47
N PHE A 63 13.62 13.88 -2.42
CA PHE A 63 13.06 14.80 -1.45
C PHE A 63 12.91 14.14 -0.06
N SER A 64 12.86 14.97 0.98
CA SER A 64 12.58 14.48 2.34
C SER A 64 11.12 14.03 2.45
N MET A 65 10.89 12.96 3.23
CA MET A 65 9.59 12.40 3.57
C MET A 65 8.59 13.45 4.08
N SER A 66 9.11 14.45 4.79
CA SER A 66 8.35 15.60 5.28
C SER A 66 7.64 16.41 4.18
N ARG A 67 8.18 16.40 2.95
CA ARG A 67 7.59 17.09 1.79
C ARG A 67 6.47 16.31 1.11
N ALA A 68 6.26 15.06 1.50
CA ALA A 68 5.13 14.25 1.04
C ALA A 68 4.51 13.46 2.20
N PRO A 69 3.87 14.13 3.19
CA PRO A 69 3.29 13.47 4.36
C PRO A 69 2.28 12.38 4.00
N GLN A 70 1.57 12.54 2.87
CA GLN A 70 0.66 11.53 2.33
C GLN A 70 1.39 10.24 1.88
N LEU A 71 2.61 10.35 1.37
CA LEU A 71 3.46 9.19 1.06
C LEU A 71 4.03 8.60 2.35
N ALA A 72 4.35 9.43 3.33
CA ALA A 72 4.86 9.02 4.65
C ALA A 72 3.87 8.12 5.39
N GLY A 73 2.58 8.46 5.43
CA GLY A 73 1.56 7.65 6.11
C GLY A 73 1.34 6.28 5.48
N MET A 74 1.28 6.22 4.15
CA MET A 74 1.19 4.94 3.43
C MET A 74 2.45 4.11 3.62
N GLN A 75 3.62 4.71 3.53
CA GLN A 75 4.88 3.98 3.54
C GLN A 75 5.38 3.65 4.95
N ALA A 76 5.07 4.44 5.97
CA ALA A 76 5.25 4.05 7.38
C ALA A 76 4.37 2.84 7.69
N SER A 77 3.13 2.84 7.19
CA SER A 77 2.25 1.66 7.27
C SER A 77 2.85 0.47 6.52
N PHE A 78 3.19 0.59 5.24
CA PHE A 78 3.75 -0.53 4.45
C PHE A 78 5.12 -1.01 4.95
N GLY A 79 6.02 -0.10 5.32
CA GLY A 79 7.37 -0.42 5.77
C GLY A 79 7.39 -1.12 7.13
N ALA A 80 6.57 -0.64 8.07
CA ALA A 80 6.41 -1.23 9.40
C ALA A 80 5.59 -2.53 9.35
N LEU A 81 4.56 -2.61 8.49
CA LEU A 81 3.79 -3.83 8.26
C LEU A 81 4.62 -4.93 7.61
N LEU A 82 5.47 -4.57 6.64
CA LEU A 82 6.36 -5.53 6.00
C LEU A 82 7.61 -5.85 6.83
N SER A 83 7.94 -5.08 7.88
CA SER A 83 8.96 -5.48 8.88
C SER A 83 8.38 -6.22 10.07
N GLY A 84 7.06 -6.26 10.23
CA GLY A 84 6.43 -6.76 11.44
C GLY A 84 6.74 -5.92 12.69
N ASP A 85 7.11 -4.64 12.51
CA ASP A 85 7.36 -3.74 13.65
C ASP A 85 6.04 -3.14 14.12
N GLU A 86 5.26 -3.96 14.83
CA GLU A 86 3.96 -3.58 15.38
C GLU A 86 4.06 -2.35 16.29
N ARG A 87 5.16 -2.22 17.05
CA ARG A 87 5.39 -1.05 17.91
C ARG A 87 5.50 0.22 17.09
N ALA A 88 6.14 0.17 15.93
CA ALA A 88 6.18 1.31 15.02
C ALA A 88 4.81 1.70 14.50
N ILE A 89 3.98 0.73 14.12
CA ILE A 89 2.62 1.00 13.66
C ILE A 89 1.76 1.57 14.79
N ALA A 90 1.85 0.99 15.98
CA ALA A 90 1.07 1.41 17.14
C ALA A 90 1.43 2.82 17.64
N ARG A 91 2.62 3.36 17.31
CA ARG A 91 2.95 4.77 17.59
C ARG A 91 2.09 5.72 16.78
N ASP A 92 1.89 5.42 15.49
CA ASP A 92 1.23 6.32 14.55
C ASP A 92 -0.27 6.03 14.37
N PHE A 93 -0.72 4.83 14.75
CA PHE A 93 -2.08 4.37 14.57
C PHE A 93 -2.69 3.77 15.83
N THR A 94 -4.01 3.91 15.97
CA THR A 94 -4.83 3.06 16.82
C THR A 94 -5.21 1.81 16.04
N LEU A 95 -4.98 0.64 16.62
CA LEU A 95 -5.16 -0.66 15.96
C LEU A 95 -6.38 -1.39 16.50
N THR A 96 -7.17 -1.97 15.60
CA THR A 96 -8.28 -2.86 15.94
C THR A 96 -8.23 -4.07 15.04
N THR A 97 -8.03 -5.25 15.63
CA THR A 97 -7.91 -6.51 14.90
C THR A 97 -9.14 -7.38 15.14
N THR A 98 -9.65 -8.00 14.09
CA THR A 98 -10.85 -8.85 14.12
C THR A 98 -10.64 -10.07 13.22
N GLY A 99 -11.49 -11.09 13.37
CA GLY A 99 -11.47 -12.31 12.58
C GLY A 99 -10.61 -13.42 13.18
N THR A 100 -10.19 -14.36 12.35
CA THR A 100 -9.40 -15.53 12.76
C THR A 100 -8.02 -15.51 12.13
N ARG A 101 -7.10 -16.37 12.57
CA ARG A 101 -5.80 -16.51 11.90
C ARG A 101 -5.94 -16.87 10.42
N ALA A 102 -6.98 -17.58 10.00
CA ALA A 102 -7.22 -17.94 8.61
C ALA A 102 -7.72 -16.75 7.76
N GLN A 103 -8.37 -15.78 8.40
CA GLN A 103 -8.88 -14.59 7.75
C GLN A 103 -8.98 -13.47 8.80
N TRP A 104 -7.93 -12.66 8.86
CA TRP A 104 -7.85 -11.56 9.80
C TRP A 104 -7.99 -10.22 9.09
N ARG A 105 -8.54 -9.26 9.82
CA ARG A 105 -8.65 -7.87 9.41
C ARG A 105 -8.08 -6.98 10.51
N MET A 106 -7.21 -6.04 10.15
CA MET A 106 -6.70 -5.02 11.06
C MET A 106 -7.04 -3.63 10.53
N GLN A 107 -7.81 -2.87 11.30
CA GLN A 107 -8.07 -1.47 11.05
C GLN A 107 -7.03 -0.59 11.76
N MET A 108 -6.56 0.42 11.07
CA MET A 108 -5.58 1.39 11.55
C MET A 108 -6.14 2.80 11.37
N LEU A 109 -6.30 3.51 12.49
CA LEU A 109 -6.76 4.90 12.51
C LEU A 109 -5.59 5.82 12.87
N PRO A 110 -5.23 6.81 12.02
CA PRO A 110 -4.14 7.72 12.32
C PRO A 110 -4.33 8.43 13.67
N LYS A 111 -3.26 8.57 14.45
CA LYS A 111 -3.26 9.33 15.71
C LYS A 111 -2.90 10.79 15.48
N GLN A 112 -1.90 11.05 14.63
CA GLN A 112 -1.34 12.38 14.41
C GLN A 112 -2.22 13.25 13.49
N ALA A 113 -2.40 14.53 13.85
CA ALA A 113 -3.22 15.48 13.10
C ALA A 113 -2.77 15.64 11.63
N ALA A 114 -1.45 15.71 11.40
CA ALA A 114 -0.90 15.82 10.05
C ALA A 114 -1.32 14.66 9.14
N LEU A 115 -1.38 13.43 9.66
CA LEU A 115 -1.80 12.27 8.87
C LEU A 115 -3.33 12.20 8.72
N LYS A 116 -4.08 12.58 9.76
CA LYS A 116 -5.55 12.68 9.74
C LYS A 116 -6.07 13.68 8.70
N GLN A 117 -5.26 14.60 8.18
CA GLN A 117 -5.64 15.50 7.10
C GLN A 117 -5.74 14.80 5.74
N TYR A 118 -5.03 13.69 5.56
CA TYR A 118 -4.92 13.00 4.27
C TYR A 118 -5.53 11.62 4.28
N VAL A 119 -5.39 10.89 5.39
CA VAL A 119 -5.85 9.50 5.55
C VAL A 119 -6.95 9.44 6.59
N ARG A 120 -8.10 8.88 6.21
CA ARG A 120 -9.21 8.59 7.11
C ARG A 120 -8.95 7.32 7.90
N ASP A 121 -8.67 6.23 7.17
CA ASP A 121 -8.38 4.92 7.75
C ASP A 121 -7.60 4.04 6.76
N ILE A 122 -6.88 3.06 7.31
CA ILE A 122 -6.27 1.98 6.54
C ILE A 122 -6.81 0.66 7.10
N THR A 123 -7.22 -0.24 6.21
CA THR A 123 -7.63 -1.60 6.58
C THR A 123 -6.73 -2.61 5.89
N LEU A 124 -6.23 -3.54 6.69
CA LEU A 124 -5.38 -4.63 6.25
C LEU A 124 -6.16 -5.93 6.30
N TYR A 125 -5.91 -6.79 5.32
CA TYR A 125 -6.49 -8.12 5.23
C TYR A 125 -5.37 -9.14 5.03
N GLY A 126 -5.45 -10.27 5.74
CA GLY A 126 -4.46 -11.32 5.59
C GLY A 126 -4.92 -12.69 6.07
N ARG A 127 -4.03 -13.66 5.86
CA ARG A 127 -4.23 -15.08 6.19
C ARG A 127 -2.92 -15.65 6.71
N GLY A 128 -2.97 -16.26 7.89
CA GLY A 128 -1.77 -16.71 8.59
C GLY A 128 -0.84 -15.52 8.81
N SER A 129 0.41 -15.64 8.34
CA SER A 129 1.41 -14.58 8.34
C SER A 129 1.41 -13.75 7.04
N GLU A 130 0.59 -14.10 6.04
CA GLU A 130 0.57 -13.40 4.76
C GLU A 130 -0.37 -12.18 4.81
N LEU A 131 0.21 -10.98 4.67
CA LEU A 131 -0.56 -9.78 4.34
C LEU A 131 -1.00 -9.86 2.86
N ARG A 132 -2.31 -9.85 2.63
CA ARG A 132 -2.89 -10.06 1.29
C ARG A 132 -3.42 -8.80 0.66
N CYS A 133 -3.91 -7.84 1.45
CA CYS A 133 -4.44 -6.61 0.89
C CYS A 133 -4.36 -5.42 1.85
N ILE A 134 -4.21 -4.23 1.28
CA ILE A 134 -4.31 -2.95 1.96
C ILE A 134 -5.40 -2.11 1.27
N GLU A 135 -6.37 -1.65 2.04
CA GLU A 135 -7.35 -0.63 1.66
C GLU A 135 -7.00 0.68 2.37
N THR A 136 -6.75 1.74 1.62
CA THR A 136 -6.54 3.09 2.16
C THR A 136 -7.69 3.98 1.74
N ARG A 137 -8.34 4.64 2.72
CA ARG A 137 -9.31 5.70 2.46
C ARG A 137 -8.68 7.03 2.76
N ALA A 138 -8.63 7.90 1.76
CA ALA A 138 -8.25 9.27 1.94
C ALA A 138 -9.41 10.07 2.59
N VAL A 139 -9.08 11.23 3.16
CA VAL A 139 -10.11 12.17 3.66
C VAL A 139 -10.83 12.84 2.50
N LYS A 140 -10.10 13.17 1.44
CA LYS A 140 -10.64 13.74 0.20
C LYS A 140 -10.75 12.65 -0.86
N GLY A 141 -11.87 12.63 -1.56
CA GLY A 141 -12.24 11.55 -2.48
C GLY A 141 -13.09 10.50 -1.78
N GLU A 142 -13.93 9.82 -2.56
CA GLU A 142 -14.76 8.72 -2.05
C GLU A 142 -14.11 7.35 -2.36
N GLU A 143 -13.08 7.33 -3.20
CA GLU A 143 -12.50 6.10 -3.70
C GLU A 143 -11.52 5.47 -2.71
N VAL A 144 -11.73 4.17 -2.47
CA VAL A 144 -10.78 3.33 -1.72
C VAL A 144 -9.64 2.95 -2.64
N GLN A 145 -8.41 3.33 -2.29
CA GLN A 145 -7.23 2.79 -2.95
C GLN A 145 -6.99 1.37 -2.42
N ARG A 146 -6.84 0.41 -3.34
CA ARG A 146 -6.60 -1.00 -3.00
C ARG A 146 -5.26 -1.44 -3.50
N THR A 147 -4.47 -2.07 -2.65
CA THR A 147 -3.21 -2.73 -3.01
C THR A 147 -3.27 -4.18 -2.58
N LEU A 148 -3.45 -5.09 -3.54
CA LEU A 148 -3.32 -6.53 -3.33
C LEU A 148 -1.84 -6.91 -3.32
N LEU A 149 -1.48 -7.88 -2.50
CA LEU A 149 -0.10 -8.29 -2.23
C LEU A 149 0.06 -9.80 -2.35
N ALA A 150 1.30 -10.24 -2.59
CA ALA A 150 1.72 -11.64 -2.51
C ALA A 150 0.77 -12.59 -3.28
N SER A 151 0.20 -13.60 -2.62
CA SER A 151 -0.74 -14.54 -3.27
C SER A 151 -1.94 -13.86 -3.91
N ALA A 152 -2.53 -12.84 -3.25
CA ALA A 152 -3.69 -12.13 -3.78
C ALA A 152 -3.33 -11.30 -5.02
N ALA A 153 -2.14 -10.70 -5.06
CA ALA A 153 -1.66 -10.01 -6.25
C ALA A 153 -1.45 -10.97 -7.44
N ARG A 154 -0.91 -12.17 -7.17
CA ARG A 154 -0.70 -13.20 -8.21
C ARG A 154 -2.00 -13.76 -8.79
N SER A 155 -3.10 -13.69 -8.05
CA SER A 155 -4.43 -14.10 -8.51
C SER A 155 -5.09 -13.07 -9.44
N VAL A 156 -4.53 -11.88 -9.61
CA VAL A 156 -5.08 -10.84 -10.49
C VAL A 156 -4.56 -11.01 -11.92
N THR A 157 -5.50 -11.00 -12.86
CA THR A 157 -5.25 -10.97 -14.30
C THR A 157 -5.83 -9.70 -14.94
N ALA A 158 -5.49 -9.44 -16.21
CA ALA A 158 -6.05 -8.32 -16.96
C ALA A 158 -7.60 -8.35 -17.04
N ALA A 159 -8.20 -9.55 -17.02
CA ALA A 159 -9.65 -9.75 -17.07
C ALA A 159 -10.36 -9.64 -15.70
N THR A 160 -9.61 -9.51 -14.59
CA THR A 160 -10.19 -9.48 -13.25
C THR A 160 -11.02 -8.20 -13.06
N THR A 161 -12.33 -8.33 -12.82
CA THR A 161 -13.24 -7.19 -12.58
C THR A 161 -12.94 -6.48 -11.25
N LEU A 162 -13.50 -5.28 -11.06
CA LEU A 162 -13.34 -4.55 -9.80
C LEU A 162 -13.96 -5.32 -8.62
N ASP A 163 -15.14 -5.91 -8.79
CA ASP A 163 -15.78 -6.69 -7.72
C ASP A 163 -14.94 -7.91 -7.34
N LYS A 164 -14.36 -8.59 -8.33
CA LYS A 164 -13.46 -9.72 -8.08
C LYS A 164 -12.20 -9.29 -7.35
N LEU A 165 -11.64 -8.11 -7.66
CA LEU A 165 -10.53 -7.53 -6.89
C LEU A 165 -10.90 -7.26 -5.43
N VAL A 166 -12.11 -6.72 -5.18
CA VAL A 166 -12.60 -6.47 -3.82
C VAL A 166 -12.72 -7.80 -3.06
N MET A 167 -13.27 -8.84 -3.68
CA MET A 167 -13.34 -10.17 -3.06
C MET A 167 -11.96 -10.74 -2.74
N LEU A 168 -11.02 -10.69 -3.70
CA LEU A 168 -9.64 -11.14 -3.51
C LEU A 168 -8.95 -10.39 -2.37
N CYS A 169 -9.30 -9.12 -2.19
CA CYS A 169 -8.78 -8.27 -1.12
C CYS A 169 -9.36 -8.63 0.26
N GLN A 170 -10.68 -8.81 0.37
CA GLN A 170 -11.37 -8.87 1.66
C GLN A 170 -11.61 -10.28 2.21
N GLN A 171 -11.78 -11.28 1.34
CA GLN A 171 -12.16 -12.64 1.74
C GLN A 171 -11.11 -13.69 1.40
N GLY A 172 -10.21 -13.37 0.47
CA GLY A 172 -9.30 -14.35 -0.08
C GLY A 172 -10.02 -15.31 -1.04
N SER A 173 -9.38 -15.58 -2.18
CA SER A 173 -9.75 -16.67 -3.09
C SER A 173 -9.79 -18.03 -2.40
#